data_AF-A0A3M4WEB9-F1
#
_entry.id   AF-A0A3M4WEB9-F1
#
_cell.length_a   1.000
_cell.length_b   1.000
_cell.length_c   1.000
_cell.angle_alpha   90.00
_cell.angle_beta   90.00
_cell.angle_gamma   90.00
#
_symmetry.space_group_name_H-M   'P 1'
#
loop_
_entity.id
_entity.type
_entity.pdbx_description
1 polymer ?
#
loop_
_entity_poly.entity_id
_entity_poly.type
_entity_poly.pdbx_seq_one_letter_code
_entity_poly.pdbx_strand_id
1 'polypeptide(L)'
;MNTWFANISVKLKLALGFGAVLVLTCLMALTGWSGLGSLIERSDRVADIMGLNADMSELRLRRLQYVTENGDEKMGDVAQGLLNQLKEKHNTLLALFTYPGNQEKLQEMGKLTADYQQSYDRMREAYRADAALRKTMGVHAVKGAEIIGRIIDDVLAMSPDDERRFGRYQAIMKAKENLALIRYEVRGYTGNPNETTEKNAYRQLETALQGMEPLRAAFNGSYGDEFKQLESSIVSYRQAVDNFKAANTAISTARKENTAQGVEMAKVSEALYQLQAVRGAEDSEHARNMQIGGTVLALVLGILAALMITRQITGPLQDTLVEVERIASGDLSRNIAVTRRDELGVLQQGVQRMSATLRDLIVGIRDGVTQIASAAEQLSAVTEQTSAGVNNQKVETDQVATAMNEMSATVQEVAQNAEQASQAASSADREARDGDGVVGEAIAQIERLALEVGRSAEAMSELEQESNKIGKVMDVIKAVAEQTNLLALNAAIEAARAGEAGRGFAVVADEVRGLAQRTQQSTEEIESQTVLVRCRASCSTAAS
;
A
#
# COMPACT_ATOMS: atom_id res chain seq x y z
N MET A 1 -11.00 21.29 -16.50
CA MET A 1 -10.96 21.61 -15.06
C MET A 1 -9.63 21.13 -14.50
N ASN A 2 -8.88 22.01 -13.82
CA ASN A 2 -7.44 21.93 -13.53
C ASN A 2 -6.88 20.51 -13.29
N THR A 3 -6.15 20.02 -14.30
CA THR A 3 -5.42 18.74 -14.30
C THR A 3 -4.39 18.63 -13.19
N TRP A 4 -3.96 19.75 -12.62
CA TRP A 4 -2.97 19.79 -11.55
C TRP A 4 -3.48 19.11 -10.27
N PHE A 5 -4.62 19.54 -9.73
CA PHE A 5 -5.18 18.93 -8.51
C PHE A 5 -5.56 17.46 -8.72
N ALA A 6 -6.01 17.09 -9.91
CA ALA A 6 -6.34 15.71 -10.21
C ALA A 6 -5.11 14.78 -10.10
N ASN A 7 -3.92 15.25 -10.47
CA ASN A 7 -2.69 14.46 -10.49
C ASN A 7 -1.89 14.47 -9.17
N ILE A 8 -2.34 15.19 -8.16
CA ILE A 8 -1.73 15.18 -6.83
C ILE A 8 -2.08 13.88 -6.10
N SER A 9 -1.14 13.37 -5.30
CA SER A 9 -1.37 12.19 -4.46
C SER A 9 -2.56 12.37 -3.51
N VAL A 10 -3.30 11.30 -3.26
CA VAL A 10 -4.40 11.27 -2.29
C VAL A 10 -3.89 11.70 -0.90
N LYS A 11 -2.67 11.30 -0.52
CA LYS A 11 -2.01 11.74 0.71
C LYS A 11 -1.89 13.26 0.79
N LEU A 12 -1.42 13.92 -0.27
CA LEU A 12 -1.23 15.37 -0.26
C LEU A 12 -2.58 16.12 -0.30
N LYS A 13 -3.60 15.58 -0.99
CA LYS A 13 -4.97 16.14 -0.96
C LYS A 13 -5.54 16.14 0.45
N LEU A 14 -5.43 15.02 1.17
CA LEU A 14 -5.86 14.91 2.56
C LEU A 14 -5.02 15.81 3.48
N ALA A 15 -3.70 15.83 3.31
CA ALA A 15 -2.81 16.67 4.10
C ALA A 15 -3.11 18.18 3.92
N LEU A 16 -3.43 18.63 2.70
CA LEU A 16 -3.84 20.01 2.44
C LEU A 16 -5.20 20.33 3.07
N GLY A 17 -6.17 19.41 2.97
CA GLY A 17 -7.50 19.59 3.57
C GLY A 17 -7.43 19.68 5.11
N PHE A 18 -6.85 18.66 5.76
CA PHE A 18 -6.68 18.65 7.21
C PHE A 18 -5.73 19.76 7.69
N GLY A 19 -4.67 20.05 6.93
CA GLY A 19 -3.73 21.13 7.23
C GLY A 19 -4.40 22.50 7.22
N ALA A 20 -5.26 22.78 6.22
CA ALA A 20 -6.03 24.02 6.17
C ALA A 20 -6.97 24.15 7.38
N VAL A 21 -7.67 23.06 7.75
CA VAL A 21 -8.53 23.04 8.94
C VAL A 21 -7.72 23.30 10.21
N LEU A 22 -6.57 22.65 10.40
CA LEU A 22 -5.71 22.87 11.57
C LEU A 22 -5.17 24.30 11.65
N VAL A 23 -4.77 24.89 10.52
CA VAL A 23 -4.34 26.29 10.46
C VAL A 23 -5.48 27.21 10.87
N LEU A 24 -6.69 26.99 10.35
CA LEU A 24 -7.88 27.76 10.74
C LEU A 24 -8.21 27.59 12.22
N THR A 25 -8.10 26.37 12.76
CA THR A 25 -8.28 26.11 14.20
C THR A 25 -7.24 26.86 15.04
N CYS A 26 -5.97 26.86 14.62
CA CYS A 26 -4.92 27.64 15.29
C CYS A 26 -5.20 29.14 15.24
N LEU A 27 -5.62 29.67 14.08
CA LEU A 27 -6.00 31.08 13.94
C LEU A 27 -7.18 31.43 14.84
N MET A 28 -8.20 30.58 14.92
CA MET A 28 -9.33 30.76 15.84
C MET A 28 -8.91 30.71 17.32
N ALA A 29 -7.99 29.82 17.67
CA ALA A 29 -7.45 29.76 19.03
C ALA A 29 -6.65 31.03 19.37
N LEU A 30 -5.84 31.53 18.43
CA LEU A 30 -5.07 32.77 18.60
C LEU A 30 -5.97 33.99 18.74
N THR A 31 -7.01 34.13 17.90
CA THR A 31 -7.95 35.25 18.02
C THR A 31 -8.73 35.18 19.33
N GLY A 32 -9.18 34.00 19.74
CA GLY A 32 -9.80 33.77 21.05
C GLY A 32 -8.87 34.14 22.22
N TRP A 33 -7.62 33.71 22.17
CA TRP A 33 -6.61 34.01 23.19
C TRP A 33 -6.35 35.52 23.30
N SER A 34 -6.16 36.19 22.16
CA SER A 34 -5.93 37.64 22.13
C SER A 34 -7.13 38.45 22.66
N GLY A 35 -8.35 38.04 22.33
CA GLY A 35 -9.57 38.65 22.85
C GLY A 35 -9.68 38.47 24.37
N LEU A 36 -9.40 37.28 24.88
CA LEU A 36 -9.39 37.03 26.32
C LEU A 36 -8.33 37.88 27.04
N GLY A 37 -7.13 38.00 26.47
CA GLY A 37 -6.06 38.85 26.99
C GLY A 37 -6.47 40.32 27.10
N SER A 38 -7.12 40.88 26.08
CA SER A 38 -7.62 42.26 26.12
C SER A 38 -8.71 42.48 27.18
N LEU A 39 -9.52 41.46 27.46
CA LEU A 39 -10.55 41.52 28.51
C LEU A 39 -9.94 41.46 29.91
N ILE A 40 -8.91 40.64 30.11
CA ILE A 40 -8.16 40.58 31.38
C ILE A 40 -7.50 41.92 31.67
N GLU A 41 -6.76 42.48 30.69
CA GLU A 41 -6.11 43.78 30.86
C GLU A 41 -7.12 44.90 31.18
N ARG A 42 -8.32 44.84 30.60
CA ARG A 42 -9.41 45.77 30.94
C ARG A 42 -9.95 45.57 32.35
N SER A 43 -10.11 44.32 32.78
CA SER A 43 -10.53 44.00 34.14
C SER A 43 -9.54 44.59 35.16
N ASP A 44 -8.24 44.46 34.90
CA ASP A 44 -7.18 45.03 35.75
C ASP A 44 -7.28 46.57 35.80
N ARG A 45 -7.47 47.21 34.64
CA ARG A 45 -7.69 48.68 34.56
C ARG A 45 -8.93 49.14 35.33
N VAL A 46 -10.01 48.37 35.29
CA VAL A 46 -11.23 48.68 36.08
C VAL A 46 -10.95 48.54 37.57
N ALA A 47 -10.25 47.47 37.98
CA ALA A 47 -9.86 47.28 39.37
C ALA A 47 -8.96 48.41 39.88
N ASP A 48 -8.04 48.89 39.06
CA ASP A 48 -7.19 50.05 39.34
C ASP A 48 -7.99 51.34 39.58
N ILE A 49 -8.99 51.62 38.73
CA ILE A 49 -9.90 52.77 38.89
C ILE A 49 -10.74 52.62 40.17
N MET A 50 -11.27 51.43 40.44
CA MET A 50 -12.03 51.18 41.67
C MET A 50 -11.15 51.37 42.90
N GLY A 51 -9.89 50.94 42.84
CA GLY A 51 -8.89 51.18 43.86
C GLY A 51 -8.63 52.67 44.08
N LEU A 52 -8.52 53.47 43.02
CA LEU A 52 -8.38 54.93 43.13
C LEU A 52 -9.58 55.54 43.88
N ASN A 53 -10.80 55.11 43.57
CA ASN A 53 -12.00 55.59 44.24
C ASN A 53 -12.07 55.19 45.73
N ALA A 54 -11.58 53.99 46.07
CA ALA A 54 -11.44 53.55 47.45
C ALA A 54 -10.45 54.46 48.22
N ASP A 55 -9.28 54.74 47.65
CA ASP A 55 -8.25 55.60 48.28
C ASP A 55 -8.79 57.03 48.48
N MET A 56 -9.53 57.57 47.51
CA MET A 56 -10.21 58.88 47.66
C MET A 56 -11.24 58.88 48.79
N SER A 57 -11.98 57.79 48.94
CA SER A 57 -12.98 57.65 50.00
C SER A 57 -12.32 57.57 51.38
N GLU A 58 -11.22 56.83 51.49
CA GLU A 58 -10.43 56.77 52.73
C GLU A 58 -9.80 58.12 53.07
N LEU A 59 -9.22 58.82 52.09
CA LEU A 59 -8.71 60.18 52.26
C LEU A 59 -9.78 61.12 52.82
N ARG A 60 -11.00 61.09 52.26
CA ARG A 60 -12.11 61.91 52.75
C ARG A 60 -12.49 61.58 54.19
N LEU A 61 -12.46 60.30 54.57
CA LEU A 61 -12.74 59.84 55.91
C LEU A 61 -11.67 60.34 56.90
N ARG A 62 -10.39 60.16 56.60
CA ARG A 62 -9.28 60.63 57.46
C ARG A 62 -9.23 62.16 57.57
N ARG A 63 -9.52 62.87 56.48
CA ARG A 63 -9.70 64.32 56.52
C ARG A 63 -10.88 64.73 57.40
N LEU A 64 -12.00 64.02 57.35
CA LEU A 64 -13.14 64.30 58.23
C LEU A 64 -12.77 64.06 59.71
N GLN A 65 -12.00 63.02 60.00
CA GLN A 65 -11.45 62.78 61.33
C GLN A 65 -10.54 63.94 61.78
N TYR A 66 -9.62 64.41 60.93
CA TYR A 66 -8.79 65.59 61.19
C TYR A 66 -9.62 66.83 61.55
N VAL A 67 -10.70 67.09 60.81
CA VAL A 67 -11.63 68.20 61.09
C VAL A 67 -12.37 68.01 62.43
N THR A 68 -12.78 66.79 62.74
CA THR A 68 -13.57 66.46 63.96
C THR A 68 -12.70 66.49 65.21
N GLU A 69 -11.41 66.17 65.08
CA GLU A 69 -10.40 66.27 66.14
C GLU A 69 -9.78 67.68 66.24
N ASN A 70 -10.46 68.71 65.71
CA ASN A 70 -10.04 70.11 65.77
C ASN A 70 -8.63 70.38 65.23
N GLY A 71 -8.24 69.67 64.17
CA GLY A 71 -6.96 69.88 63.50
C GLY A 71 -5.77 69.18 64.18
N ASP A 72 -5.98 68.00 64.80
CA ASP A 72 -4.87 67.20 65.33
C ASP A 72 -3.85 66.86 64.23
N GLU A 73 -2.61 67.32 64.41
CA GLU A 73 -1.54 67.17 63.40
C GLU A 73 -1.22 65.71 63.06
N LYS A 74 -1.39 64.76 63.98
CA LYS A 74 -1.17 63.34 63.67
C LYS A 74 -2.19 62.82 62.67
N MET A 75 -3.46 63.21 62.85
CA MET A 75 -4.51 62.89 61.87
C MET A 75 -4.29 63.65 60.55
N GLY A 76 -3.74 64.86 60.64
CA GLY A 76 -3.33 65.65 59.48
C GLY A 76 -2.26 64.92 58.65
N ASP A 77 -1.25 64.36 59.31
CA ASP A 77 -0.19 63.61 58.65
C ASP A 77 -0.69 62.31 58.01
N VAL A 78 -1.64 61.61 58.64
CA VAL A 78 -2.28 60.42 58.06
C VAL A 78 -3.02 60.77 56.76
N ALA A 79 -3.83 61.82 56.77
CA ALA A 79 -4.54 62.27 55.58
C ALA A 79 -3.57 62.79 54.50
N GLN A 80 -2.49 63.47 54.88
CA GLN A 80 -1.44 63.87 53.94
C GLN A 80 -0.74 62.65 53.30
N GLY A 81 -0.48 61.60 54.08
CA GLY A 81 0.08 60.34 53.57
C GLY A 81 -0.80 59.69 52.51
N LEU A 82 -2.11 59.60 52.77
CA LEU A 82 -3.08 59.08 51.80
C LEU A 82 -3.16 59.94 50.54
N LEU A 83 -3.08 61.27 50.67
CA LEU A 83 -3.07 62.18 49.52
C LEU A 83 -1.81 62.01 48.67
N ASN A 84 -0.65 61.72 49.28
CA ASN A 84 0.58 61.40 48.56
C ASN A 84 0.47 60.05 47.83
N GLN A 85 -0.08 59.02 48.48
CA GLN A 85 -0.34 57.71 47.86
C GLN A 85 -1.30 57.84 46.67
N LEU A 86 -2.35 58.65 46.81
CA LEU A 86 -3.29 58.92 45.72
C LEU A 86 -2.60 59.56 44.51
N LYS A 87 -1.68 60.52 44.73
CA LYS A 87 -0.88 61.15 43.67
C LYS A 87 0.06 60.16 42.98
N GLU A 88 0.72 59.29 43.76
CA GLU A 88 1.62 58.28 43.22
C GLU A 88 0.86 57.28 42.34
N LYS A 89 -0.27 56.75 42.85
CA LYS A 89 -1.15 55.86 42.10
C LYS A 89 -1.68 56.54 40.85
N HIS A 90 -2.12 57.80 40.96
CA HIS A 90 -2.55 58.60 39.82
C HIS A 90 -1.49 58.67 38.71
N ASN A 91 -0.22 58.92 39.05
CA ASN A 91 0.87 58.96 38.09
C ASN A 91 1.11 57.60 37.41
N THR A 92 1.01 56.50 38.17
CA THR A 92 1.08 55.14 37.63
C THR A 92 -0.05 54.88 36.63
N LEU A 93 -1.28 55.28 36.95
CA LEU A 93 -2.42 55.15 36.04
C LEU A 93 -2.25 56.02 34.78
N LEU A 94 -1.68 57.21 34.92
CA LEU A 94 -1.43 58.10 33.79
C LEU A 94 -0.41 57.50 32.79
N ALA A 95 0.54 56.69 33.28
CA ALA A 95 1.48 55.95 32.43
C ALA A 95 0.86 54.69 31.78
N LEU A 96 -0.01 53.98 32.51
CA LEU A 96 -0.65 52.74 32.03
C LEU A 96 -1.78 52.99 31.03
N PHE A 97 -2.53 54.08 31.16
CA PHE A 97 -3.72 54.36 30.37
C PHE A 97 -3.37 55.24 29.16
N THR A 98 -3.19 54.61 28.00
CA THR A 98 -2.73 55.30 26.77
C THR A 98 -3.84 55.85 25.88
N TYR A 99 -5.09 55.47 26.12
CA TYR A 99 -6.20 55.93 25.29
C TYR A 99 -6.50 57.43 25.54
N PRO A 100 -6.68 58.26 24.49
CA PRO A 100 -6.88 59.71 24.65
C PRO A 100 -7.97 60.11 25.64
N GLY A 101 -9.14 59.44 25.60
CA GLY A 101 -10.23 59.75 26.53
C GLY A 101 -9.92 59.42 27.99
N ASN A 102 -9.08 58.40 28.24
CA ASN A 102 -8.60 58.11 29.59
C ASN A 102 -7.57 59.14 30.03
N GLN A 103 -6.65 59.53 29.14
CA GLN A 103 -5.63 60.51 29.44
C GLN A 103 -6.23 61.88 29.78
N GLU A 104 -7.24 62.33 29.05
CA GLU A 104 -7.95 63.57 29.34
C GLU A 104 -8.56 63.56 30.75
N LYS A 105 -9.29 62.49 31.10
CA LYS A 105 -9.92 62.32 32.41
C LYS A 105 -8.91 62.14 33.54
N LEU A 106 -7.80 61.46 33.29
CA LEU A 106 -6.71 61.34 34.26
C LEU A 106 -6.02 62.71 34.45
N GLN A 107 -5.76 63.48 33.40
CA GLN A 107 -5.20 64.83 33.56
C GLN A 107 -6.14 65.75 34.37
N GLU A 108 -7.44 65.66 34.12
CA GLU A 108 -8.47 66.35 34.92
C GLU A 108 -8.41 65.94 36.40
N MET A 109 -8.32 64.64 36.68
CA MET A 109 -8.13 64.10 38.04
C MET A 109 -6.84 64.61 38.69
N GLY A 110 -5.74 64.68 37.94
CA GLY A 110 -4.45 65.18 38.42
C GLY A 110 -4.54 66.65 38.85
N LYS A 111 -5.21 67.49 38.05
CA LYS A 111 -5.47 68.89 38.40
C LYS A 111 -6.32 69.01 39.66
N LEU A 112 -7.42 68.26 39.75
CA LEU A 112 -8.28 68.26 40.94
C LEU A 112 -7.53 67.80 42.20
N THR A 113 -6.62 66.82 42.06
CA THR A 113 -5.78 66.33 43.17
C THR A 113 -4.79 67.40 43.63
N ALA A 114 -4.24 68.21 42.71
CA ALA A 114 -3.38 69.33 43.05
C ALA A 114 -4.16 70.46 43.75
N ASP A 115 -5.34 70.81 43.25
CA ASP A 115 -6.23 71.82 43.86
C ASP A 115 -6.71 71.36 45.26
N TYR A 116 -6.93 70.05 45.43
CA TYR A 116 -7.24 69.42 46.73
C TYR A 116 -6.08 69.54 47.71
N GLN A 117 -4.84 69.30 47.27
CA GLN A 117 -3.66 69.51 48.11
C GLN A 117 -3.57 70.96 48.58
N GLN A 118 -3.70 71.92 47.68
CA GLN A 118 -3.57 73.34 48.04
C GLN A 118 -4.61 73.78 49.06
N SER A 119 -5.87 73.38 48.90
CA SER A 119 -6.92 73.70 49.87
C SER A 119 -6.75 72.91 51.18
N TYR A 120 -6.25 71.68 51.13
CA TYR A 120 -5.91 70.90 52.32
C TYR A 120 -4.76 71.54 53.13
N ASP A 121 -3.72 72.04 52.47
CA ASP A 121 -2.60 72.76 53.11
C ASP A 121 -3.07 74.05 53.78
N ARG A 122 -3.89 74.86 53.07
CA ARG A 122 -4.51 76.06 53.64
C ARG A 122 -5.37 75.74 54.87
N MET A 123 -6.09 74.62 54.84
CA MET A 123 -6.87 74.15 55.99
C MET A 123 -5.95 73.80 57.16
N ARG A 124 -4.86 73.05 56.93
CA ARG A 124 -3.89 72.70 57.98
C ARG A 124 -3.25 73.94 58.60
N GLU A 125 -2.81 74.87 57.78
CA GLU A 125 -2.23 76.13 58.24
C GLU A 125 -3.22 76.93 59.12
N ALA A 126 -4.48 77.01 58.69
CA ALA A 126 -5.51 77.72 59.45
C ALA A 126 -5.83 77.05 60.80
N TYR A 127 -5.82 75.71 60.89
CA TYR A 127 -5.94 74.99 62.15
C TYR A 127 -4.74 75.20 63.09
N ARG A 128 -3.51 75.27 62.56
CA ARG A 128 -2.32 75.62 63.35
C ARG A 128 -2.42 77.03 63.90
N ALA A 129 -2.86 77.98 63.08
CA ALA A 129 -3.10 79.36 63.48
C ALA A 129 -4.18 79.44 64.57
N ASP A 130 -5.32 78.76 64.39
CA ASP A 130 -6.39 78.64 65.38
C ASP A 130 -5.87 78.15 66.75
N ALA A 131 -5.11 77.05 66.76
CA ALA A 131 -4.53 76.49 67.98
C ALA A 131 -3.53 77.45 68.66
N ALA A 132 -2.71 78.16 67.89
CA ALA A 132 -1.78 79.16 68.40
C ALA A 132 -2.50 80.40 68.98
N LEU A 133 -3.59 80.83 68.33
CA LEU A 133 -4.40 81.96 68.78
C LEU A 133 -5.12 81.66 70.09
N ARG A 134 -5.64 80.43 70.28
CA ARG A 134 -6.21 80.01 71.57
C ARG A 134 -5.20 80.09 72.71
N LYS A 135 -3.94 79.72 72.47
CA LYS A 135 -2.85 79.89 73.46
C LYS A 135 -2.59 81.37 73.74
N THR A 136 -2.55 82.20 72.71
CA THR A 136 -2.32 83.66 72.81
C THR A 136 -3.43 84.35 73.62
N MET A 137 -4.69 83.99 73.38
CA MET A 137 -5.83 84.43 74.20
C MET A 137 -5.62 84.05 75.67
N GLY A 138 -5.21 82.80 75.94
CA GLY A 138 -4.90 82.34 77.29
C GLY A 138 -3.85 83.20 78.01
N VAL A 139 -2.76 83.55 77.33
CA VAL A 139 -1.68 84.40 77.88
C VAL A 139 -2.21 85.79 78.26
N HIS A 140 -2.96 86.45 77.38
CA HIS A 140 -3.51 87.78 77.67
C HIS A 140 -4.58 87.77 78.77
N ALA A 141 -5.40 86.70 78.84
CA ALA A 141 -6.37 86.53 79.91
C ALA A 141 -5.71 86.32 81.28
N VAL A 142 -4.64 85.52 81.35
CA VAL A 142 -3.88 85.32 82.60
C VAL A 142 -3.22 86.62 83.04
N LYS A 143 -2.54 87.32 82.12
CA LYS A 143 -1.91 88.62 82.41
C LYS A 143 -2.92 89.65 82.95
N GLY A 144 -4.10 89.75 82.34
CA GLY A 144 -5.17 90.62 82.84
C GLY A 144 -5.65 90.22 84.24
N ALA A 145 -5.78 88.91 84.50
CA ALA A 145 -6.21 88.40 85.79
C ALA A 145 -5.16 88.64 86.89
N GLU A 146 -3.87 88.53 86.58
CA GLU A 146 -2.76 88.83 87.50
C GLU A 146 -2.71 90.31 87.87
N ILE A 147 -2.92 91.21 86.91
CA ILE A 147 -3.00 92.65 87.18
C ILE A 147 -4.18 92.95 88.11
N ILE A 148 -5.37 92.43 87.80
CA ILE A 148 -6.56 92.60 88.64
C ILE A 148 -6.35 92.01 90.03
N GLY A 149 -5.73 90.83 90.14
CA GLY A 149 -5.43 90.17 91.41
C GLY A 149 -4.56 91.03 92.32
N ARG A 150 -3.46 91.58 91.79
CA ARG A 150 -2.58 92.47 92.55
C ARG A 150 -3.30 93.71 93.07
N ILE A 151 -4.11 94.37 92.23
CA ILE A 151 -4.88 95.55 92.64
C ILE A 151 -5.93 95.18 93.71
N ILE A 152 -6.55 94.00 93.62
CA ILE A 152 -7.47 93.52 94.66
C ILE A 152 -6.74 93.36 96.00
N ASP A 153 -5.57 92.72 95.99
CA ASP A 153 -4.78 92.52 97.21
C ASP A 153 -4.37 93.87 97.84
N ASP A 154 -3.95 94.83 97.02
CA ASP A 154 -3.59 96.18 97.47
C ASP A 154 -4.80 96.93 98.06
N VAL A 155 -5.98 96.82 97.45
CA VAL A 155 -7.22 97.42 97.97
C VAL A 155 -7.67 96.74 99.27
N LEU A 156 -7.46 95.43 99.40
CA LEU A 156 -7.74 94.70 100.63
C LEU A 156 -6.76 95.05 101.76
N ALA A 157 -5.54 95.46 101.45
CA ALA A 157 -4.55 95.95 102.41
C ALA A 157 -4.81 97.39 102.90
N MET A 158 -5.69 98.15 102.22
CA MET A 158 -6.09 99.50 102.67
C MET A 158 -6.80 99.44 104.04
N SER A 159 -6.69 100.53 104.82
CA SER A 159 -7.36 100.65 106.12
C SER A 159 -8.86 100.34 106.00
N PRO A 160 -9.45 99.57 106.93
CA PRO A 160 -10.91 99.39 107.04
C PRO A 160 -11.70 100.69 107.08
N ASP A 161 -11.11 101.76 107.59
CA ASP A 161 -11.77 103.06 107.74
C ASP A 161 -11.57 104.00 106.53
N ASP A 162 -10.86 103.58 105.48
CA ASP A 162 -10.72 104.39 104.25
C ASP A 162 -12.02 104.35 103.44
N GLU A 163 -12.74 105.48 103.39
CA GLU A 163 -14.01 105.63 102.68
C GLU A 163 -13.95 105.22 101.20
N ARG A 164 -12.77 105.25 100.57
CA ARG A 164 -12.57 104.88 99.15
C ARG A 164 -12.46 103.38 98.94
N ARG A 165 -12.17 102.60 100.00
CA ARG A 165 -11.88 101.16 99.91
C ARG A 165 -13.04 100.38 99.28
N PHE A 166 -14.26 100.65 99.72
CA PHE A 166 -15.45 99.97 99.21
C PHE A 166 -15.69 100.25 97.72
N GLY A 167 -15.65 101.52 97.30
CA GLY A 167 -15.84 101.91 95.90
C GLY A 167 -14.77 101.33 94.97
N ARG A 168 -13.50 101.36 95.39
CA ARG A 168 -12.37 100.75 94.66
C ARG A 168 -12.53 99.24 94.56
N TYR A 169 -12.91 98.57 95.66
CA TYR A 169 -13.15 97.14 95.69
C TYR A 169 -14.29 96.73 94.75
N GLN A 170 -15.41 97.47 94.76
CA GLN A 170 -16.54 97.22 93.87
C GLN A 170 -16.13 97.38 92.39
N ALA A 171 -15.38 98.44 92.06
CA ALA A 171 -14.93 98.70 90.69
C ALA A 171 -13.98 97.60 90.18
N ILE A 172 -12.96 97.22 90.96
CA ILE A 172 -12.00 96.18 90.54
C ILE A 172 -12.65 94.79 90.49
N MET A 173 -13.61 94.49 91.38
CA MET A 173 -14.38 93.26 91.31
C MET A 173 -15.29 93.21 90.07
N LYS A 174 -15.87 94.34 89.65
CA LYS A 174 -16.61 94.40 88.38
C LYS A 174 -15.69 94.16 87.18
N ALA A 175 -14.48 94.69 87.20
CA ALA A 175 -13.47 94.39 86.17
C ALA A 175 -13.09 92.90 86.15
N LYS A 176 -12.94 92.28 87.32
CA LYS A 176 -12.71 90.83 87.47
C LYS A 176 -13.85 90.01 86.87
N GLU A 177 -15.09 90.37 87.18
CA GLU A 177 -16.29 89.73 86.63
C GLU A 177 -16.33 89.86 85.10
N ASN A 178 -16.11 91.07 84.57
CA ASN A 178 -16.08 91.31 83.13
C ASN A 178 -15.00 90.47 82.43
N LEU A 179 -13.80 90.37 83.01
CA LEU A 179 -12.73 89.52 82.47
C LEU A 179 -13.09 88.03 82.52
N ALA A 180 -13.75 87.57 83.59
CA ALA A 180 -14.23 86.19 83.69
C ALA A 180 -15.31 85.87 82.64
N LEU A 181 -16.25 86.79 82.42
CA LEU A 181 -17.29 86.67 81.40
C LEU A 181 -16.71 86.71 79.98
N ILE A 182 -15.69 87.55 79.70
CA ILE A 182 -14.97 87.50 78.41
C ILE A 182 -14.45 86.08 78.16
N ARG A 183 -13.77 85.49 79.15
CA ARG A 183 -13.21 84.14 79.02
C ARG A 183 -14.31 83.09 78.80
N TYR A 184 -15.45 83.24 79.46
CA TYR A 184 -16.59 82.34 79.29
C TYR A 184 -17.16 82.41 77.86
N GLU A 185 -17.54 83.61 77.41
CA GLU A 185 -18.16 83.80 76.09
C GLU A 185 -17.20 83.45 74.95
N VAL A 186 -15.92 83.83 75.08
CA VAL A 186 -14.91 83.51 74.07
C VAL A 186 -14.57 82.01 74.06
N ARG A 187 -14.61 81.33 75.22
CA ARG A 187 -14.51 79.87 75.24
C ARG A 187 -15.71 79.21 74.56
N GLY A 188 -16.91 79.76 74.74
CA GLY A 188 -18.11 79.35 74.01
C GLY A 188 -17.94 79.51 72.49
N TYR A 189 -17.46 80.67 72.05
CA TYR A 189 -17.17 80.94 70.64
C TYR A 189 -16.09 80.03 70.07
N THR A 190 -14.96 79.88 70.75
CA THR A 190 -13.89 79.02 70.26
C THR A 190 -14.23 77.53 70.29
N GLY A 191 -15.11 77.09 71.20
CA GLY A 191 -15.59 75.70 71.25
C GLY A 191 -16.66 75.40 70.18
N ASN A 192 -17.52 76.37 69.87
CA ASN A 192 -18.55 76.24 68.85
C ASN A 192 -18.70 77.55 68.06
N PRO A 193 -17.84 77.77 67.04
CA PRO A 193 -17.86 78.99 66.24
C PRO A 193 -19.13 79.09 65.41
N ASN A 194 -20.01 80.03 65.74
CA ASN A 194 -21.21 80.37 64.99
C ASN A 194 -21.58 81.84 65.23
N GLU A 195 -22.57 82.33 64.48
CA GLU A 195 -23.00 83.74 64.54
C GLU A 195 -23.42 84.18 65.96
N THR A 196 -24.10 83.31 66.70
CA THR A 196 -24.58 83.60 68.06
C THR A 196 -23.42 83.71 69.05
N THR A 197 -22.53 82.72 69.06
CA THR A 197 -21.39 82.69 69.98
C THR A 197 -20.38 83.77 69.65
N GLU A 198 -20.19 84.10 68.36
CA GLU A 198 -19.41 85.24 67.91
C GLU A 198 -19.96 86.55 68.50
N LYS A 199 -21.24 86.83 68.27
CA LYS A 199 -21.90 88.05 68.73
C LYS A 199 -21.80 88.22 70.25
N ASN A 200 -21.95 87.13 71.00
CA ASN A 200 -21.84 87.16 72.46
C ASN A 200 -20.41 87.47 72.93
N ALA A 201 -19.39 86.83 72.32
CA ALA A 201 -18.00 87.09 72.63
C ALA A 201 -17.61 88.56 72.38
N TYR A 202 -17.96 89.12 71.22
CA TYR A 202 -17.65 90.52 70.89
C TYR A 202 -18.40 91.51 71.78
N ARG A 203 -19.67 91.26 72.11
CA ARG A 203 -20.43 92.10 73.04
C ARG A 203 -19.76 92.17 74.42
N GLN A 204 -19.30 91.02 74.93
CA GLN A 204 -18.66 90.97 76.24
C GLN A 204 -17.25 91.61 76.23
N LEU A 205 -16.50 91.47 75.13
CA LEU A 205 -15.24 92.20 74.93
C LEU A 205 -15.44 93.70 74.93
N GLU A 206 -16.47 94.19 74.25
CA GLU A 206 -16.82 95.61 74.23
C GLU A 206 -17.25 96.12 75.61
N THR A 207 -18.08 95.34 76.33
CA THR A 207 -18.51 95.66 77.70
C THR A 207 -17.32 95.81 78.65
N ALA A 208 -16.32 94.94 78.53
CA ALA A 208 -15.11 95.02 79.37
C ALA A 208 -14.23 96.22 79.03
N LEU A 209 -14.08 96.56 77.75
CA LEU A 209 -13.33 97.74 77.31
C LEU A 209 -14.03 99.04 77.77
N GLN A 210 -15.35 99.14 77.61
CA GLN A 210 -16.13 100.27 78.12
C GLN A 210 -16.05 100.38 79.66
N GLY A 211 -15.93 99.24 80.36
CA GLY A 211 -15.74 99.19 81.81
C GLY A 211 -14.40 99.74 82.31
N MET A 212 -13.41 99.98 81.43
CA MET A 212 -12.11 100.53 81.84
C MET A 212 -12.19 102.01 82.26
N GLU A 213 -13.08 102.79 81.67
CA GLU A 213 -13.26 104.20 82.04
C GLU A 213 -13.79 104.39 83.47
N PRO A 214 -14.91 103.76 83.89
CA PRO A 214 -15.37 103.86 85.28
C PRO A 214 -14.39 103.22 86.27
N LEU A 215 -13.64 102.18 85.86
CA LEU A 215 -12.57 101.61 86.68
C LEU A 215 -11.46 102.64 86.95
N ARG A 216 -10.95 103.33 85.92
CA ARG A 216 -9.93 104.38 86.08
C ARG A 216 -10.43 105.53 86.97
N ALA A 217 -11.68 105.93 86.79
CA ALA A 217 -12.30 106.99 87.58
C ALA A 217 -12.36 106.63 89.08
N ALA A 218 -12.73 105.40 89.44
CA ALA A 218 -12.82 104.95 90.84
C ALA A 218 -11.47 105.00 91.60
N PHE A 219 -10.35 105.00 90.89
CA PHE A 219 -9.00 105.03 91.47
C PHE A 219 -8.33 106.40 91.42
N ASN A 220 -8.99 107.45 90.90
CA ASN A 220 -8.51 108.84 90.84
C ASN A 220 -7.06 108.96 90.30
N GLY A 221 -6.71 108.17 89.28
CA GLY A 221 -5.38 108.20 88.65
C GLY A 221 -4.29 107.35 89.33
N SER A 222 -4.57 106.69 90.46
CA SER A 222 -3.71 105.62 90.99
C SER A 222 -3.75 104.39 90.06
N TYR A 223 -2.67 103.60 90.01
CA TYR A 223 -2.54 102.41 89.15
C TYR A 223 -2.63 102.69 87.64
N GLY A 224 -2.24 103.88 87.19
CA GLY A 224 -2.38 104.31 85.80
C GLY A 224 -1.66 103.39 84.79
N ASP A 225 -0.47 102.90 85.14
CA ASP A 225 0.30 102.00 84.27
C ASP A 225 -0.28 100.58 84.27
N GLU A 226 -0.74 100.08 85.41
CA GLU A 226 -1.44 98.80 85.53
C GLU A 226 -2.75 98.80 84.72
N PHE A 227 -3.54 99.87 84.79
CA PHE A 227 -4.76 99.98 84.00
C PHE A 227 -4.47 100.08 82.49
N LYS A 228 -3.41 100.78 82.07
CA LYS A 228 -2.96 100.76 80.68
C LYS A 228 -2.54 99.36 80.24
N GLN A 229 -1.82 98.62 81.09
CA GLN A 229 -1.43 97.24 80.81
C GLN A 229 -2.62 96.28 80.77
N LEU A 230 -3.62 96.49 81.63
CA LEU A 230 -4.87 95.73 81.64
C LEU A 230 -5.68 95.99 80.36
N GLU A 231 -5.87 97.27 80.00
CA GLU A 231 -6.54 97.68 78.76
C GLU A 231 -5.82 97.09 77.54
N SER A 232 -4.48 97.21 77.48
CA SER A 232 -3.65 96.62 76.43
C SER A 232 -3.79 95.09 76.37
N SER A 233 -3.93 94.42 77.51
CA SER A 233 -4.15 92.97 77.55
C SER A 233 -5.53 92.59 77.01
N ILE A 234 -6.58 93.37 77.32
CA ILE A 234 -7.93 93.16 76.77
C ILE A 234 -7.95 93.44 75.26
N VAL A 235 -7.29 94.50 74.79
CA VAL A 235 -7.17 94.83 73.37
C VAL A 235 -6.40 93.74 72.62
N SER A 236 -5.29 93.24 73.16
CA SER A 236 -4.52 92.14 72.56
C SER A 236 -5.32 90.84 72.56
N TYR A 237 -6.10 90.58 73.60
CA TYR A 237 -7.03 89.46 73.65
C TYR A 237 -8.08 89.58 72.53
N ARG A 238 -8.70 90.77 72.35
CA ARG A 238 -9.64 91.03 71.25
C ARG A 238 -9.00 90.80 69.89
N GLN A 239 -7.79 91.30 69.66
CA GLN A 239 -7.06 91.08 68.41
C GLN A 239 -6.83 89.58 68.14
N ALA A 240 -6.55 88.79 69.18
CA ALA A 240 -6.45 87.34 69.04
C ALA A 240 -7.81 86.70 68.66
N VAL A 241 -8.94 87.23 69.17
CA VAL A 241 -10.29 86.80 68.76
C VAL A 241 -10.60 87.20 67.31
N ASP A 242 -10.19 88.39 66.86
CA ASP A 242 -10.32 88.83 65.46
C ASP A 242 -9.54 87.90 64.51
N ASN A 243 -8.29 87.60 64.86
CA ASN A 243 -7.46 86.67 64.10
C ASN A 243 -8.04 85.24 64.13
N PHE A 244 -8.67 84.84 65.24
CA PHE A 244 -9.34 83.54 65.34
C PHE A 244 -10.53 83.46 64.40
N LYS A 245 -11.34 84.53 64.31
CA LYS A 245 -12.44 84.61 63.34
C LYS A 245 -11.94 84.47 61.90
N ALA A 246 -10.83 85.13 61.56
CA ALA A 246 -10.20 85.00 60.24
C ALA A 246 -9.73 83.55 59.97
N ALA A 247 -9.05 82.92 60.94
CA ALA A 247 -8.62 81.53 60.84
C ALA A 247 -9.81 80.57 60.68
N ASN A 248 -10.88 80.77 61.44
CA ASN A 248 -12.09 79.95 61.33
C ASN A 248 -12.79 80.10 59.97
N THR A 249 -12.81 81.31 59.41
CA THR A 249 -13.31 81.57 58.07
C THR A 249 -12.47 80.86 57.00
N ALA A 250 -11.14 80.87 57.16
CA ALA A 250 -10.22 80.15 56.28
C ALA A 250 -10.44 78.62 56.37
N ILE A 251 -10.60 78.07 57.58
CA ILE A 251 -10.94 76.64 57.79
C ILE A 251 -12.25 76.30 57.07
N SER A 252 -13.30 77.11 57.25
CA SER A 252 -14.61 76.88 56.64
C SER A 252 -14.56 76.91 55.11
N THR A 253 -13.86 77.91 54.54
CA THR A 253 -13.67 78.05 53.09
C THR A 253 -12.88 76.87 52.53
N ALA A 254 -11.72 76.56 53.10
CA ALA A 254 -10.87 75.45 52.66
C ALA A 254 -11.61 74.11 52.77
N ARG A 255 -12.40 73.89 53.84
CA ARG A 255 -13.23 72.68 54.00
C ARG A 255 -14.29 72.56 52.90
N LYS A 256 -14.92 73.66 52.49
CA LYS A 256 -15.90 73.67 51.38
C LYS A 256 -15.23 73.32 50.06
N GLU A 257 -14.10 73.95 49.75
CA GLU A 257 -13.31 73.67 48.54
C GLU A 257 -12.87 72.20 48.49
N ASN A 258 -12.26 71.68 49.55
CA ASN A 258 -11.83 70.28 49.66
C ASN A 258 -13.00 69.30 49.47
N THR A 259 -14.19 69.65 49.98
CA THR A 259 -15.38 68.81 49.82
C THR A 259 -15.88 68.84 48.38
N ALA A 260 -15.92 70.01 47.74
CA ALA A 260 -16.33 70.17 46.35
C ALA A 260 -15.36 69.46 45.39
N GLN A 261 -14.05 69.69 45.55
CA GLN A 261 -13.01 69.02 44.78
C GLN A 261 -13.07 67.51 44.97
N GLY A 262 -13.27 67.04 46.21
CA GLY A 262 -13.53 65.63 46.47
C GLY A 262 -14.66 65.11 45.60
N VAL A 263 -15.84 65.73 45.63
CA VAL A 263 -16.99 65.31 44.81
C VAL A 263 -16.66 65.28 43.31
N GLU A 264 -15.98 66.30 42.78
CA GLU A 264 -15.57 66.32 41.38
C GLU A 264 -14.59 65.19 41.05
N MET A 265 -13.65 64.87 41.93
CA MET A 265 -12.75 63.71 41.75
C MET A 265 -13.55 62.40 41.68
N ALA A 266 -14.58 62.22 42.51
CA ALA A 266 -15.46 61.04 42.41
C ALA A 266 -16.21 60.99 41.07
N LYS A 267 -16.70 62.13 40.56
CA LYS A 267 -17.36 62.20 39.24
C LYS A 267 -16.41 61.83 38.11
N VAL A 268 -15.17 62.31 38.15
CA VAL A 268 -14.15 61.97 37.14
C VAL A 268 -13.79 60.48 37.22
N SER A 269 -13.66 59.92 38.42
CA SER A 269 -13.44 58.47 38.60
C SER A 269 -14.61 57.62 38.08
N GLU A 270 -15.84 58.06 38.31
CA GLU A 270 -17.03 57.39 37.76
C GLU A 270 -17.05 57.48 36.23
N ALA A 271 -16.73 58.65 35.66
CA ALA A 271 -16.62 58.81 34.21
C ALA A 271 -15.53 57.91 33.59
N LEU A 272 -14.39 57.74 34.28
CA LEU A 272 -13.35 56.78 33.89
C LEU A 272 -13.87 55.34 33.90
N TYR A 273 -14.60 54.96 34.96
CA TYR A 273 -15.22 53.64 35.06
C TYR A 273 -16.23 53.39 33.91
N GLN A 274 -17.13 54.34 33.66
CA GLN A 274 -18.11 54.25 32.57
C GLN A 274 -17.44 54.16 31.20
N LEU A 275 -16.36 54.93 30.97
CA LEU A 275 -15.59 54.87 29.74
C LEU A 275 -14.96 53.47 29.53
N GLN A 276 -14.44 52.84 30.59
CA GLN A 276 -13.92 51.49 30.53
C GLN A 276 -15.03 50.44 30.32
N ALA A 277 -16.19 50.62 30.95
CA ALA A 277 -17.33 49.72 30.82
C ALA A 277 -17.88 49.71 29.37
N VAL A 278 -18.11 50.89 28.78
CA VAL A 278 -18.58 51.01 27.39
C VAL A 278 -17.58 50.39 26.43
N ARG A 279 -16.29 50.71 26.58
CA ARG A 279 -15.25 50.14 25.71
C ARG A 279 -15.05 48.65 25.94
N GLY A 280 -15.29 48.15 27.14
CA GLY A 280 -15.26 46.72 27.45
C GLY A 280 -16.37 45.97 26.72
N ALA A 281 -17.56 46.57 26.62
CA ALA A 281 -18.64 46.05 25.80
C ALA A 281 -18.27 46.05 24.31
N GLU A 282 -17.72 47.15 23.78
CA GLU A 282 -17.27 47.25 22.38
C GLU A 282 -16.22 46.20 22.02
N ASP A 283 -15.20 46.02 22.85
CA ASP A 283 -14.15 45.01 22.63
C ASP A 283 -14.72 43.59 22.73
N SER A 284 -15.64 43.34 23.66
CA SER A 284 -16.34 42.05 23.76
C SER A 284 -17.15 41.77 22.50
N GLU A 285 -17.83 42.77 21.95
CA GLU A 285 -18.57 42.64 20.68
C GLU A 285 -17.64 42.38 19.50
N HIS A 286 -16.53 43.10 19.41
CA HIS A 286 -15.54 42.91 18.35
C HIS A 286 -14.90 41.52 18.42
N ALA A 287 -14.48 41.07 19.61
CA ALA A 287 -13.96 39.73 19.82
C ALA A 287 -14.99 38.65 19.46
N ARG A 288 -16.24 38.82 19.90
CA ARG A 288 -17.35 37.91 19.55
C ARG A 288 -17.59 37.85 18.04
N ASN A 289 -17.66 38.99 17.37
CA ASN A 289 -17.90 39.05 15.93
C ASN A 289 -16.73 38.45 15.13
N MET A 290 -15.49 38.70 15.55
CA MET A 290 -14.31 38.10 14.92
C MET A 290 -14.27 36.58 15.12
N GLN A 291 -14.70 36.08 16.29
CA GLN A 291 -14.79 34.65 16.57
C GLN A 291 -15.92 33.98 15.78
N ILE A 292 -17.10 34.59 15.69
CA ILE A 292 -18.21 34.10 14.86
C ILE A 292 -17.81 34.11 13.38
N GLY A 293 -17.25 35.22 12.89
CA GLY A 293 -16.80 35.35 11.51
C GLY A 293 -15.73 34.32 11.15
N GLY A 294 -14.74 34.11 12.03
CA GLY A 294 -13.72 33.07 11.88
C GLY A 294 -14.31 31.65 11.88
N THR A 295 -15.28 31.37 12.75
CA THR A 295 -15.97 30.07 12.82
C THR A 295 -16.75 29.79 11.54
N VAL A 296 -17.52 30.75 11.06
CA VAL A 296 -18.30 30.63 9.82
C VAL A 296 -17.36 30.43 8.63
N LEU A 297 -16.28 31.21 8.54
CA LEU A 297 -15.28 31.05 7.48
C LEU A 297 -14.62 29.66 7.52
N ALA A 298 -14.27 29.17 8.71
CA ALA A 298 -13.69 27.84 8.89
C ALA A 298 -14.66 26.73 8.48
N LEU A 299 -15.95 26.85 8.82
CA LEU A 299 -17.00 25.92 8.39
C LEU A 299 -17.17 25.91 6.88
N VAL A 300 -17.25 27.08 6.24
CA VAL A 300 -17.41 27.20 4.78
C VAL A 300 -16.21 26.58 4.06
N LEU A 301 -14.98 26.89 4.49
CA LEU A 301 -13.76 26.32 3.91
C LEU A 301 -13.67 24.81 4.17
N GLY A 302 -14.07 24.34 5.36
CA GLY A 302 -14.14 22.93 5.70
C GLY A 302 -15.13 22.17 4.81
N ILE A 303 -16.33 22.70 4.59
CA ILE A 303 -17.34 22.12 3.70
C ILE A 303 -16.83 22.10 2.26
N LEU A 304 -16.25 23.19 1.77
CA LEU A 304 -15.70 23.26 0.41
C LEU A 304 -14.56 22.24 0.22
N ALA A 305 -13.64 22.13 1.18
CA ALA A 305 -12.58 21.13 1.17
C ALA A 305 -13.14 19.71 1.18
N ALA A 306 -14.13 19.43 2.04
CA ALA A 306 -14.79 18.12 2.11
C ALA A 306 -15.48 17.75 0.79
N LEU A 307 -16.23 18.67 0.18
CA LEU A 307 -16.88 18.45 -1.11
C LEU A 307 -15.85 18.24 -2.23
N MET A 308 -14.77 19.02 -2.24
CA MET A 308 -13.69 18.90 -3.22
C MET A 308 -12.96 17.55 -3.11
N ILE A 309 -12.61 17.13 -1.89
CA ILE A 309 -11.94 15.85 -1.62
C ILE A 309 -12.87 14.69 -1.99
N THR A 310 -14.14 14.73 -1.55
CA THR A 310 -15.16 13.72 -1.88
C THR A 310 -15.30 13.57 -3.39
N ARG A 311 -15.42 14.67 -4.13
CA ARG A 311 -15.57 14.63 -5.59
C ARG A 311 -14.31 14.12 -6.30
N GLN A 312 -13.11 14.36 -5.75
CA GLN A 312 -11.85 13.93 -6.36
C GLN A 312 -11.43 12.49 -6.04
N ILE A 313 -11.90 11.92 -4.93
CA ILE A 313 -11.58 10.55 -4.53
C ILE A 313 -12.74 9.63 -4.94
N THR A 314 -13.95 9.90 -4.47
CA THR A 314 -15.09 8.99 -4.60
C THR A 314 -15.55 8.82 -6.04
N GLY A 315 -15.56 9.89 -6.85
CA GLY A 315 -15.98 9.82 -8.26
C GLY A 315 -15.14 8.86 -9.11
N PRO A 316 -13.81 9.05 -9.21
CA PRO A 316 -12.94 8.15 -9.99
C PRO A 316 -12.90 6.71 -9.45
N LEU A 317 -13.12 6.55 -8.15
CA LEU A 317 -13.21 5.23 -7.52
C LEU A 317 -14.49 4.51 -7.97
N GLN A 318 -15.62 5.23 -8.06
CA GLN A 318 -16.86 4.74 -8.65
C GLN A 318 -16.68 4.39 -10.14
N ASP A 319 -16.02 5.24 -10.93
CA ASP A 319 -15.75 4.96 -12.35
C ASP A 319 -14.93 3.66 -12.52
N THR A 320 -13.92 3.47 -11.68
CA THR A 320 -13.09 2.25 -11.70
C THR A 320 -13.92 1.02 -11.32
N LEU A 321 -14.83 1.15 -10.35
CA LEU A 321 -15.70 0.07 -9.90
C LEU A 321 -16.68 -0.37 -11.00
N VAL A 322 -17.22 0.59 -11.76
CA VAL A 322 -18.07 0.30 -12.93
C VAL A 322 -17.30 -0.48 -14.01
N GLU A 323 -16.05 -0.14 -14.29
CA GLU A 323 -15.23 -0.87 -15.27
C GLU A 323 -14.86 -2.28 -14.79
N VAL A 324 -14.58 -2.45 -13.49
CA VAL A 324 -14.34 -3.78 -12.91
C VAL A 324 -15.58 -4.67 -13.01
N GLU A 325 -16.77 -4.14 -12.72
CA GLU A 325 -18.04 -4.88 -12.83
C GLU A 325 -18.30 -5.34 -14.27
N ARG A 326 -17.94 -4.52 -15.27
CA ARG A 326 -18.04 -4.91 -16.69
C ARG A 326 -17.09 -6.04 -17.05
N ILE A 327 -15.83 -5.95 -16.63
CA ILE A 327 -14.86 -7.04 -16.83
C ILE A 327 -15.38 -8.33 -16.20
N ALA A 328 -15.95 -8.25 -14.99
CA ALA A 328 -16.56 -9.38 -14.30
C ALA A 328 -17.77 -9.96 -15.07
N SER A 329 -18.56 -9.13 -15.75
CA SER A 329 -19.65 -9.57 -16.64
C SER A 329 -19.18 -10.14 -18.00
N GLY A 330 -17.87 -10.14 -18.27
CA GLY A 330 -17.29 -10.67 -19.51
C GLY A 330 -17.19 -9.67 -20.66
N ASP A 331 -17.54 -8.40 -20.46
CA ASP A 331 -17.37 -7.35 -21.47
C ASP A 331 -15.95 -6.78 -21.42
N LEU A 332 -15.09 -7.29 -22.31
CA LEU A 332 -13.71 -6.83 -22.50
C LEU A 332 -13.56 -5.89 -23.71
N SER A 333 -14.65 -5.31 -24.24
CA SER A 333 -14.61 -4.53 -25.49
C SER A 333 -14.05 -3.13 -25.33
N ARG A 334 -14.14 -2.53 -24.14
CA ARG A 334 -13.67 -1.16 -23.89
C ARG A 334 -12.17 -1.08 -23.61
N ASN A 335 -11.61 0.08 -23.98
CA ASN A 335 -10.27 0.47 -23.59
C ASN A 335 -10.37 1.53 -22.48
N ILE A 336 -9.87 1.20 -21.30
CA ILE A 336 -9.86 2.11 -20.15
C ILE A 336 -8.78 3.18 -20.39
N ALA A 337 -9.20 4.40 -20.75
CA ALA A 337 -8.29 5.52 -20.96
C ALA A 337 -7.90 6.16 -19.62
N VAL A 338 -6.72 5.79 -19.10
CA VAL A 338 -6.21 6.37 -17.85
C VAL A 338 -5.55 7.71 -18.11
N THR A 339 -6.18 8.80 -17.63
CA THR A 339 -5.67 10.17 -17.79
C THR A 339 -5.02 10.73 -16.53
N ARG A 340 -5.11 10.00 -15.41
CA ARG A 340 -4.66 10.42 -14.07
C ARG A 340 -3.33 9.76 -13.69
N ARG A 341 -2.52 10.47 -12.89
CA ARG A 341 -1.18 10.01 -12.44
C ARG A 341 -1.06 9.81 -10.92
N ASP A 342 -2.15 9.98 -10.18
CA ASP A 342 -2.19 9.72 -8.74
C ASP A 342 -2.42 8.22 -8.43
N GLU A 343 -2.57 7.86 -7.16
CA GLU A 343 -2.78 6.47 -6.72
C GLU A 343 -4.03 5.84 -7.35
N LEU A 344 -5.07 6.64 -7.63
CA LEU A 344 -6.26 6.18 -8.35
C LEU A 344 -5.97 5.96 -9.85
N GLY A 345 -5.12 6.79 -10.46
CA GLY A 345 -4.59 6.53 -11.80
C GLY A 345 -3.79 5.22 -11.88
N VAL A 346 -2.94 4.94 -10.88
CA VAL A 346 -2.20 3.66 -10.80
C VAL A 346 -3.15 2.47 -10.66
N LEU A 347 -4.20 2.59 -9.84
CA LEU A 347 -5.25 1.57 -9.74
C LEU A 347 -5.93 1.33 -11.09
N GLN A 348 -6.35 2.39 -11.79
CA GLN A 348 -6.96 2.29 -13.11
C GLN A 348 -6.03 1.64 -14.15
N GLN A 349 -4.72 1.93 -14.11
CA GLN A 349 -3.73 1.28 -14.99
C GLN A 349 -3.62 -0.22 -14.68
N GLY A 350 -3.69 -0.61 -13.40
CA GLY A 350 -3.73 -2.02 -13.00
C GLY A 350 -4.95 -2.74 -13.58
N VAL A 351 -6.14 -2.14 -13.48
CA VAL A 351 -7.38 -2.69 -14.05
C VAL A 351 -7.30 -2.77 -15.58
N GLN A 352 -6.74 -1.75 -16.24
CA GLN A 352 -6.52 -1.75 -17.69
C GLN A 352 -5.61 -2.91 -18.12
N ARG A 353 -4.48 -3.11 -17.41
CA ARG A 353 -3.55 -4.21 -17.70
C ARG A 353 -4.22 -5.56 -17.52
N MET A 354 -5.00 -5.74 -16.45
CA MET A 354 -5.79 -6.96 -16.21
C MET A 354 -6.77 -7.23 -17.36
N SER A 355 -7.52 -6.22 -17.80
CA SER A 355 -8.45 -6.33 -18.94
C SER A 355 -7.73 -6.72 -20.24
N ALA A 356 -6.57 -6.12 -20.52
CA ALA A 356 -5.76 -6.45 -21.69
C ALA A 356 -5.25 -7.91 -21.65
N THR A 357 -4.68 -8.34 -20.53
CA THR A 357 -4.23 -9.73 -20.36
C THR A 357 -5.38 -10.73 -20.50
N LEU A 358 -6.56 -10.44 -19.94
CA LEU A 358 -7.74 -11.27 -20.12
C LEU A 358 -8.16 -11.35 -21.59
N ARG A 359 -8.13 -10.21 -22.32
CA ARG A 359 -8.46 -10.17 -23.75
C ARG A 359 -7.49 -11.03 -24.57
N ASP A 360 -6.19 -10.91 -24.33
CA ASP A 360 -5.17 -11.70 -25.02
C ASP A 360 -5.34 -13.20 -24.74
N LEU A 361 -5.69 -13.56 -23.50
CA LEU A 361 -5.97 -14.94 -23.11
C LEU A 361 -7.21 -15.48 -23.86
N ILE A 362 -8.29 -14.69 -23.98
CA ILE A 362 -9.48 -15.07 -24.76
C ILE A 362 -9.15 -15.21 -26.26
N VAL A 363 -8.30 -14.35 -26.83
CA VAL A 363 -7.82 -14.48 -28.22
C VAL A 363 -7.02 -15.78 -28.38
N GLY A 364 -6.08 -16.07 -27.47
CA GLY A 364 -5.30 -17.30 -27.48
C GLY A 364 -6.17 -18.56 -27.37
N ILE A 365 -7.21 -18.55 -26.52
CA ILE A 365 -8.20 -19.63 -26.45
C ILE A 365 -8.94 -19.77 -27.79
N ARG A 366 -9.40 -18.67 -28.38
CA ARG A 366 -10.11 -18.69 -29.67
C ARG A 366 -9.25 -19.31 -30.76
N ASP A 367 -8.00 -18.88 -30.86
CA ASP A 367 -7.07 -19.37 -31.88
C ASP A 367 -6.73 -20.86 -31.63
N GLY A 368 -6.56 -21.26 -30.38
CA GLY A 368 -6.41 -22.67 -29.99
C GLY A 368 -7.63 -23.53 -30.36
N VAL A 369 -8.85 -23.03 -30.15
CA VAL A 369 -10.09 -23.69 -30.58
C VAL A 369 -10.16 -23.81 -32.11
N THR A 370 -9.77 -22.77 -32.85
CA THR A 370 -9.68 -22.83 -34.33
C THR A 370 -8.67 -23.89 -34.79
N GLN A 371 -7.50 -23.96 -34.16
CA GLN A 371 -6.50 -24.97 -34.49
C GLN A 371 -6.97 -26.40 -34.18
N ILE A 372 -7.68 -26.59 -33.07
CA ILE A 372 -8.33 -27.88 -32.74
C ILE A 372 -9.37 -28.23 -33.80
N ALA A 373 -10.21 -27.28 -34.22
CA ALA A 373 -11.21 -27.51 -35.26
C ALA A 373 -10.56 -27.95 -36.59
N SER A 374 -9.52 -27.25 -37.04
CA SER A 374 -8.77 -27.65 -38.25
C SER A 374 -8.07 -28.99 -38.10
N ALA A 375 -7.48 -29.30 -36.94
CA ALA A 375 -6.88 -30.60 -36.68
C ALA A 375 -7.92 -31.73 -36.69
N ALA A 376 -9.13 -31.48 -36.19
CA ALA A 376 -10.23 -32.43 -36.23
C ALA A 376 -10.69 -32.69 -37.69
N GLU A 377 -10.77 -31.66 -38.54
CA GLU A 377 -11.06 -31.83 -39.97
C GLU A 377 -9.97 -32.64 -40.69
N GLN A 378 -8.69 -32.34 -40.45
CA GLN A 378 -7.58 -33.10 -41.00
C GLN A 378 -7.59 -34.57 -40.55
N LEU A 379 -7.87 -34.82 -39.26
CA LEU A 379 -7.98 -36.16 -38.72
C LEU A 379 -9.13 -36.93 -39.37
N SER A 380 -10.28 -36.27 -39.60
CA SER A 380 -11.41 -36.85 -40.32
C SER A 380 -11.00 -37.28 -41.74
N ALA A 381 -10.31 -36.42 -42.49
CA ALA A 381 -9.83 -36.74 -43.83
C ALA A 381 -8.81 -37.91 -43.84
N VAL A 382 -7.85 -37.92 -42.91
CA VAL A 382 -6.88 -39.03 -42.77
C VAL A 382 -7.59 -40.34 -42.41
N THR A 383 -8.63 -40.28 -41.59
CA THR A 383 -9.43 -41.45 -41.21
C THR A 383 -10.18 -42.01 -42.41
N GLU A 384 -10.79 -41.16 -43.25
CA GLU A 384 -11.41 -41.59 -44.50
C GLU A 384 -10.41 -42.24 -45.47
N GLN A 385 -9.23 -41.62 -45.66
CA GLN A 385 -8.18 -42.17 -46.50
C GLN A 385 -7.68 -43.53 -45.95
N THR A 386 -7.52 -43.65 -44.64
CA THR A 386 -7.11 -44.90 -43.98
C THR A 386 -8.17 -45.98 -44.18
N SER A 387 -9.44 -45.64 -44.03
CA SER A 387 -10.56 -46.56 -44.29
C SER A 387 -10.54 -47.09 -45.73
N ALA A 388 -10.34 -46.20 -46.71
CA ALA A 388 -10.18 -46.60 -48.11
C ALA A 388 -8.94 -47.49 -48.34
N GLY A 389 -7.81 -47.16 -47.71
CA GLY A 389 -6.59 -47.96 -47.77
C GLY A 389 -6.76 -49.37 -47.18
N VAL A 390 -7.42 -49.48 -46.03
CA VAL A 390 -7.77 -50.77 -45.41
C VAL A 390 -8.69 -51.59 -46.31
N ASN A 391 -9.65 -50.96 -46.99
CA ASN A 391 -10.51 -51.66 -47.93
C ASN A 391 -9.72 -52.19 -49.16
N ASN A 392 -8.78 -51.42 -49.69
CA ASN A 392 -7.89 -51.89 -50.75
C ASN A 392 -6.98 -53.03 -50.28
N GLN A 393 -6.40 -52.91 -49.08
CA GLN A 393 -5.58 -53.96 -48.49
C GLN A 393 -6.37 -55.26 -48.29
N LYS A 394 -7.65 -55.16 -47.92
CA LYS A 394 -8.55 -56.32 -47.86
C LYS A 394 -8.68 -57.00 -49.24
N VAL A 395 -8.90 -56.22 -50.30
CA VAL A 395 -9.01 -56.76 -51.66
C VAL A 395 -7.71 -57.44 -52.10
N GLU A 396 -6.55 -56.83 -51.85
CA GLU A 396 -5.26 -57.45 -52.13
C GLU A 396 -5.05 -58.75 -51.33
N THR A 397 -5.48 -58.76 -50.07
CA THR A 397 -5.40 -59.97 -49.23
C THR A 397 -6.29 -61.10 -49.77
N ASP A 398 -7.49 -60.79 -50.26
CA ASP A 398 -8.37 -61.77 -50.92
C ASP A 398 -7.74 -62.32 -52.22
N GLN A 399 -7.02 -61.48 -52.97
CA GLN A 399 -6.25 -61.90 -54.15
C GLN A 399 -5.08 -62.81 -53.77
N VAL A 400 -4.35 -62.48 -52.71
CA VAL A 400 -3.27 -63.35 -52.18
C VAL A 400 -3.85 -64.69 -51.73
N ALA A 401 -4.99 -64.71 -51.04
CA ALA A 401 -5.66 -65.95 -50.64
C ALA A 401 -6.06 -66.80 -51.87
N THR A 402 -6.51 -66.14 -52.94
CA THR A 402 -6.82 -66.80 -54.22
C THR A 402 -5.56 -67.38 -54.86
N ALA A 403 -4.48 -66.61 -54.94
CA ALA A 403 -3.19 -67.06 -55.46
C ALA A 403 -2.61 -68.22 -54.63
N MET A 404 -2.79 -68.22 -53.31
CA MET A 404 -2.39 -69.33 -52.44
C MET A 404 -3.19 -70.61 -52.71
N ASN A 405 -4.49 -70.50 -53.04
CA ASN A 405 -5.28 -71.66 -53.47
C ASN A 405 -4.77 -72.23 -54.81
N GLU A 406 -4.48 -71.38 -55.80
CA GLU A 406 -3.88 -71.82 -57.07
C GLU A 406 -2.48 -72.42 -56.86
N MET A 407 -1.68 -71.84 -55.96
CA MET A 407 -0.36 -72.35 -55.60
C MET A 407 -0.45 -73.70 -54.90
N SER A 408 -1.43 -73.89 -54.01
CA SER A 408 -1.66 -75.19 -53.37
C SER A 408 -2.08 -76.25 -54.40
N ALA A 409 -2.91 -75.89 -55.38
CA ALA A 409 -3.31 -76.79 -56.45
C ALA A 409 -2.13 -77.19 -57.34
N THR A 410 -1.28 -76.23 -57.73
CA THR A 410 -0.08 -76.51 -58.53
C THR A 410 0.96 -77.31 -57.76
N VAL A 411 1.16 -77.07 -56.46
CA VAL A 411 2.03 -77.93 -55.63
C VAL A 411 1.49 -79.36 -55.56
N GLN A 412 0.18 -79.55 -55.44
CA GLN A 412 -0.45 -80.88 -55.47
C GLN A 412 -0.23 -81.57 -56.82
N GLU A 413 -0.36 -80.83 -57.92
CA GLU A 413 -0.11 -81.33 -59.27
C GLU A 413 1.36 -81.69 -59.50
N VAL A 414 2.30 -80.88 -59.01
CA VAL A 414 3.74 -81.18 -59.06
C VAL A 414 4.07 -82.42 -58.23
N ALA A 415 3.48 -82.58 -57.05
CA ALA A 415 3.66 -83.78 -56.23
C ALA A 415 3.14 -85.04 -56.96
N GLN A 416 1.97 -84.95 -57.60
CA GLN A 416 1.41 -86.04 -58.39
C GLN A 416 2.26 -86.40 -59.61
N ASN A 417 2.77 -85.40 -60.33
CA ASN A 417 3.71 -85.59 -61.44
C ASN A 417 5.03 -86.22 -60.97
N ALA A 418 5.57 -85.80 -59.83
CA ALA A 418 6.78 -86.38 -59.26
C ALA A 418 6.59 -87.85 -58.86
N GLU A 419 5.44 -88.20 -58.29
CA GLU A 419 5.09 -89.59 -57.96
C GLU A 419 4.94 -90.44 -59.22
N GLN A 420 4.24 -89.95 -60.24
CA GLN A 420 4.15 -90.63 -61.54
C GLN A 420 5.52 -90.82 -62.20
N ALA A 421 6.38 -89.81 -62.18
CA ALA A 421 7.74 -89.89 -62.72
C ALA A 421 8.60 -90.92 -61.98
N SER A 422 8.50 -90.95 -60.64
CA SER A 422 9.16 -91.97 -59.81
C SER A 422 8.70 -93.39 -60.16
N GLN A 423 7.39 -93.57 -60.36
CA GLN A 423 6.81 -94.86 -60.74
C GLN A 423 7.22 -95.29 -62.15
N ALA A 424 7.25 -94.37 -63.11
CA ALA A 424 7.74 -94.61 -64.45
C ALA A 424 9.24 -94.99 -64.46
N ALA A 425 10.06 -94.29 -63.68
CA ALA A 425 11.48 -94.61 -63.51
C ALA A 425 11.68 -96.00 -62.89
N SER A 426 10.88 -96.37 -61.89
CA SER A 426 10.93 -97.71 -61.28
C SER A 426 10.51 -98.81 -62.25
N SER A 427 9.52 -98.56 -63.12
CA SER A 427 9.14 -99.50 -64.18
C SER A 427 10.23 -99.65 -65.24
N ALA A 428 10.85 -98.54 -65.66
CA ALA A 428 11.96 -98.56 -66.61
C ALA A 428 13.19 -99.32 -66.06
N ASP A 429 13.52 -99.16 -64.77
CA ASP A 429 14.58 -99.95 -64.11
C ASP A 429 14.28 -101.45 -64.12
N ARG A 430 13.01 -101.82 -63.92
CA ARG A 430 12.57 -103.22 -63.98
C ARG A 430 12.69 -103.80 -65.39
N GLU A 431 12.21 -103.08 -66.41
CA GLU A 431 12.37 -103.49 -67.82
C GLU A 431 13.83 -103.58 -68.26
N ALA A 432 14.69 -102.66 -67.80
CA ALA A 432 16.12 -102.72 -68.09
C ALA A 432 16.79 -103.96 -67.47
N ARG A 433 16.41 -104.34 -66.25
CA ARG A 433 16.88 -105.58 -65.60
C ARG A 433 16.41 -106.84 -66.31
N ASP A 434 15.15 -106.88 -66.73
CA ASP A 434 14.62 -108.01 -67.51
C ASP A 434 15.33 -108.10 -68.87
N GLY A 435 15.61 -106.97 -69.51
CA GLY A 435 16.39 -106.89 -70.74
C GLY A 435 17.83 -107.40 -70.59
N ASP A 436 18.51 -107.07 -69.50
CA ASP A 436 19.86 -107.56 -69.19
C ASP A 436 19.90 -109.09 -69.04
N GLY A 437 18.84 -109.67 -68.44
CA GLY A 437 18.64 -111.12 -68.36
C GLY A 437 18.52 -111.79 -69.74
N VAL A 438 17.70 -111.21 -70.63
CA VAL A 438 17.53 -111.72 -72.00
C VAL A 438 18.83 -111.63 -72.82
N VAL A 439 19.60 -110.54 -72.66
CA VAL A 439 20.90 -110.38 -73.32
C VAL A 439 21.91 -111.41 -72.82
N GLY A 440 21.96 -111.67 -71.51
CA GLY A 440 22.82 -112.71 -70.95
C GLY A 440 22.51 -114.12 -71.49
N GLU A 441 21.24 -114.43 -71.68
CA GLU A 441 20.80 -115.72 -72.26
C GLU A 441 21.15 -115.84 -73.76
N ALA A 442 21.05 -114.73 -74.51
CA ALA A 442 21.44 -114.68 -75.91
C ALA A 442 22.96 -114.89 -76.11
N ILE A 443 23.81 -114.29 -75.26
CA ILE A 443 25.27 -114.47 -75.31
C ILE A 443 25.63 -115.95 -75.08
N ALA A 444 25.01 -116.60 -74.09
CA ALA A 444 25.25 -118.02 -73.80
C ALA A 444 24.83 -118.96 -74.94
N GLN A 445 23.78 -118.62 -75.70
CA GLN A 445 23.36 -119.35 -76.89
C GLN A 445 24.35 -119.17 -78.06
N ILE A 446 24.89 -117.97 -78.25
CA ILE A 446 25.86 -117.67 -79.30
C ILE A 446 27.19 -118.40 -79.08
N GLU A 447 27.69 -118.44 -77.84
CA GLU A 447 28.93 -119.19 -77.52
C GLU A 447 28.76 -120.69 -77.78
N ARG A 448 27.59 -121.25 -77.45
CA ARG A 448 27.25 -122.65 -77.76
C ARG A 448 27.20 -122.92 -79.26
N LEU A 449 26.64 -122.00 -80.05
CA LEU A 449 26.55 -122.13 -81.49
C LEU A 449 27.94 -122.10 -82.16
N ALA A 450 28.82 -121.20 -81.73
CA ALA A 450 30.17 -121.09 -82.28
C ALA A 450 30.99 -122.38 -82.10
N LEU A 451 30.82 -123.04 -80.94
CA LEU A 451 31.49 -124.31 -80.63
C LEU A 451 30.98 -125.46 -81.52
N GLU A 452 29.68 -125.50 -81.79
CA GLU A 452 29.06 -126.56 -82.60
C GLU A 452 29.34 -126.40 -84.11
N VAL A 453 29.46 -125.16 -84.59
CA VAL A 453 29.90 -124.85 -85.97
C VAL A 453 31.35 -125.30 -86.20
N GLY A 454 32.24 -125.05 -85.22
CA GLY A 454 33.63 -125.51 -85.29
C GLY A 454 33.74 -127.04 -85.42
N ARG A 455 32.95 -127.79 -84.64
CA ARG A 455 32.90 -129.27 -84.72
C ARG A 455 32.37 -129.78 -86.05
N SER A 456 31.41 -129.07 -86.67
CA SER A 456 30.84 -129.47 -87.96
C SER A 456 31.83 -129.28 -89.12
N ALA A 457 32.67 -128.23 -89.08
CA ALA A 457 33.69 -128.00 -90.10
C ALA A 457 34.79 -129.08 -90.10
N GLU A 458 35.19 -129.55 -88.91
CA GLU A 458 36.18 -130.62 -88.74
C GLU A 458 35.66 -131.96 -89.30
N ALA A 459 34.41 -132.32 -88.99
CA ALA A 459 33.77 -133.52 -89.50
C ALA A 459 33.61 -133.54 -91.03
N MET A 460 33.37 -132.38 -91.66
CA MET A 460 33.29 -132.26 -93.12
C MET A 460 34.64 -132.44 -93.81
N SER A 461 35.75 -132.04 -93.16
CA SER A 461 37.10 -132.24 -93.70
C SER A 461 37.53 -133.71 -93.69
N GLU A 462 37.19 -134.46 -92.64
CA GLU A 462 37.42 -135.91 -92.59
C GLU A 462 36.64 -136.66 -93.68
N LEU A 463 35.39 -136.27 -93.94
CA LEU A 463 34.54 -136.90 -94.96
C LEU A 463 35.11 -136.74 -96.39
N GLU A 464 35.74 -135.59 -96.69
CA GLU A 464 36.41 -135.35 -97.96
C GLU A 464 37.61 -136.29 -98.16
N GLN A 465 38.41 -136.50 -97.11
CA GLN A 465 39.58 -137.38 -97.17
C GLN A 465 39.18 -138.85 -97.38
N GLU A 466 38.16 -139.35 -96.68
CA GLU A 466 37.69 -140.74 -96.85
C GLU A 466 37.07 -140.97 -98.24
N SER A 467 36.31 -140.01 -98.77
CA SER A 467 35.76 -140.10 -100.13
C SER A 467 36.84 -140.21 -101.22
N ASN A 468 37.97 -139.51 -101.05
CA ASN A 468 39.10 -139.61 -101.97
C ASN A 468 39.83 -140.98 -101.89
N LYS A 469 39.84 -141.64 -100.73
CA LYS A 469 40.38 -143.00 -100.62
C LYS A 469 39.50 -144.00 -101.36
N ILE A 470 38.17 -143.87 -101.25
CA ILE A 470 37.21 -144.76 -101.93
C ILE A 470 37.39 -144.70 -103.46
N GLY A 471 37.56 -143.50 -104.04
CA GLY A 471 37.80 -143.35 -105.48
C GLY A 471 39.04 -144.12 -105.97
N LYS A 472 40.15 -144.05 -105.24
CA LYS A 472 41.38 -144.80 -105.59
C LYS A 472 41.18 -146.32 -105.55
N VAL A 473 40.35 -146.82 -104.65
CA VAL A 473 40.05 -148.26 -104.57
C VAL A 473 39.20 -148.71 -105.76
N MET A 474 38.26 -147.89 -106.21
CA MET A 474 37.41 -148.17 -107.37
C MET A 474 38.22 -148.30 -108.67
N ASP A 475 39.22 -147.45 -108.90
CA ASP A 475 40.11 -147.56 -110.06
C ASP A 475 40.83 -148.92 -110.12
N VAL A 476 41.26 -149.44 -108.96
CA VAL A 476 41.92 -150.75 -108.87
C VAL A 476 40.94 -151.89 -109.17
N ILE A 477 39.71 -151.82 -108.65
CA ILE A 477 38.69 -152.86 -108.91
C ILE A 477 38.32 -152.90 -110.40
N LYS A 478 38.21 -151.73 -111.04
CA LYS A 478 37.96 -151.62 -112.48
C LYS A 478 39.07 -152.29 -113.30
N ALA A 479 40.33 -152.03 -112.94
CA ALA A 479 41.48 -152.64 -113.58
C ALA A 479 41.52 -154.17 -113.41
N VAL A 480 41.19 -154.70 -112.22
CA VAL A 480 41.16 -156.15 -111.96
C VAL A 480 40.05 -156.83 -112.75
N ALA A 481 38.86 -156.22 -112.81
CA ALA A 481 37.73 -156.77 -113.57
C ALA A 481 38.06 -156.91 -115.06
N GLU A 482 38.72 -155.90 -115.64
CA GLU A 482 39.10 -155.90 -117.05
C GLU A 482 40.16 -156.96 -117.37
N GLN A 483 41.13 -157.12 -116.48
CA GLN A 483 42.16 -158.17 -116.60
C GLN A 483 41.56 -159.57 -116.48
N THR A 484 40.58 -159.75 -115.59
CA THR A 484 39.87 -161.03 -115.38
C THR A 484 39.04 -161.42 -116.61
N ASN A 485 38.40 -160.44 -117.26
CA ASN A 485 37.65 -160.62 -118.50
C ASN A 485 38.55 -161.12 -119.66
N LEU A 486 39.77 -160.59 -119.76
CA LEU A 486 40.76 -160.98 -120.78
C LEU A 486 41.32 -162.40 -120.56
N LEU A 487 41.59 -162.77 -119.32
CA LEU A 487 42.02 -164.13 -118.96
C LEU A 487 40.95 -165.17 -119.29
N ALA A 488 39.69 -164.85 -118.97
CA ALA A 488 38.55 -165.72 -119.24
C ALA A 488 38.37 -165.98 -120.74
N LEU A 489 38.54 -164.96 -121.59
CA LEU A 489 38.44 -165.11 -123.04
C LEU A 489 39.48 -166.09 -123.61
N ASN A 490 40.74 -166.00 -123.15
CA ASN A 490 41.79 -166.91 -123.61
C ASN A 490 41.51 -168.36 -123.19
N ALA A 491 40.96 -168.58 -122.00
CA ALA A 491 40.56 -169.90 -121.53
C ALA A 491 39.40 -170.49 -122.35
N ALA A 492 38.43 -169.66 -122.73
CA ALA A 492 37.32 -170.07 -123.60
C ALA A 492 37.79 -170.49 -125.00
N ILE A 493 38.81 -169.82 -125.55
CA ILE A 493 39.40 -170.16 -126.86
C ILE A 493 40.10 -171.51 -126.82
N GLU A 494 40.94 -171.76 -125.82
CA GLU A 494 41.76 -172.98 -125.78
C GLU A 494 40.92 -174.23 -125.45
N ALA A 495 39.83 -174.06 -124.70
CA ALA A 495 38.85 -175.12 -124.46
C ALA A 495 38.13 -175.58 -125.74
N ALA A 496 37.80 -174.66 -126.65
CA ALA A 496 37.22 -175.00 -127.95
C ALA A 496 38.20 -175.79 -128.85
N ARG A 497 39.51 -175.59 -128.63
CA ARG A 497 40.59 -176.19 -129.41
C ARG A 497 40.86 -177.66 -129.05
N ALA A 498 40.51 -178.08 -127.84
CA ALA A 498 40.68 -179.46 -127.36
C ALA A 498 39.55 -180.44 -127.80
N GLY A 499 38.54 -179.97 -128.52
CA GLY A 499 37.44 -180.82 -129.02
C GLY A 499 36.62 -181.47 -127.90
N GLU A 500 36.32 -182.77 -128.01
CA GLU A 500 35.54 -183.52 -127.00
C GLU A 500 36.18 -183.50 -125.59
N ALA A 501 37.51 -183.39 -125.48
CA ALA A 501 38.19 -183.31 -124.19
C ALA A 501 38.07 -181.94 -123.49
N GLY A 502 37.66 -180.88 -124.21
CA GLY A 502 37.67 -179.50 -123.73
C GLY A 502 36.35 -178.95 -123.18
N ARG A 503 35.24 -179.69 -123.31
CA ARG A 503 33.88 -179.19 -123.07
C ARG A 503 33.61 -178.76 -121.62
N GLY A 504 34.28 -179.37 -120.63
CA GLY A 504 34.17 -178.97 -119.23
C GLY A 504 34.87 -177.64 -118.90
N PHE A 505 35.94 -177.30 -119.62
CA PHE A 505 36.70 -176.06 -119.40
C PHE A 505 36.03 -174.83 -120.00
N ALA A 506 35.33 -174.97 -121.12
CA ALA A 506 34.65 -173.86 -121.80
C ALA A 506 33.53 -173.23 -120.94
N VAL A 507 32.79 -174.06 -120.20
CA VAL A 507 31.67 -173.59 -119.35
C VAL A 507 32.17 -172.73 -118.19
N VAL A 508 33.33 -173.06 -117.61
CA VAL A 508 33.90 -172.26 -116.51
C VAL A 508 34.44 -170.91 -117.02
N ALA A 509 35.02 -170.89 -118.21
CA ALA A 509 35.57 -169.68 -118.79
C ALA A 509 34.50 -168.62 -119.09
N ASP A 510 33.34 -169.03 -119.64
CA ASP A 510 32.24 -168.10 -119.90
C ASP A 510 31.60 -167.56 -118.60
N GLU A 511 31.54 -168.38 -117.54
CA GLU A 511 31.01 -167.95 -116.23
C GLU A 511 31.91 -166.90 -115.55
N VAL A 512 33.24 -167.06 -115.66
CA VAL A 512 34.21 -166.07 -115.14
C VAL A 512 34.13 -164.76 -115.92
N ARG A 513 33.87 -164.82 -117.22
CA ARG A 513 33.70 -163.63 -118.07
C ARG A 513 32.45 -162.84 -117.70
N GLY A 514 31.34 -163.53 -117.47
CA GLY A 514 30.08 -162.92 -117.02
C GLY A 514 30.23 -162.23 -115.66
N LEU A 515 31.05 -162.80 -114.76
CA LEU A 515 31.32 -162.20 -113.46
C LEU A 515 32.13 -160.90 -113.57
N ALA A 516 33.14 -160.89 -114.43
CA ALA A 516 34.02 -159.73 -114.64
C ALA A 516 33.26 -158.51 -115.21
N GLN A 517 32.36 -158.72 -116.20
CA GLN A 517 31.56 -157.61 -116.75
C GLN A 517 30.60 -157.00 -115.72
N ARG A 518 30.00 -157.82 -114.85
CA ARG A 518 29.12 -157.30 -113.77
C ARG A 518 29.90 -156.48 -112.74
N THR A 519 31.13 -156.86 -112.42
CA THR A 519 31.98 -156.09 -111.49
C THR A 519 32.33 -154.72 -112.06
N GLN A 520 32.67 -154.63 -113.34
CA GLN A 520 33.06 -153.36 -113.98
C GLN A 520 31.91 -152.34 -113.98
N GLN A 521 30.69 -152.79 -114.31
CA GLN A 521 29.51 -151.93 -114.34
C GLN A 521 29.14 -151.36 -112.95
N SER A 522 29.19 -152.17 -111.88
CA SER A 522 28.90 -151.67 -110.52
C SER A 522 29.95 -150.69 -110.00
N THR A 523 31.18 -150.79 -110.49
CA THR A 523 32.27 -149.89 -110.06
C THR A 523 32.08 -148.48 -110.62
N GLU A 524 31.56 -148.34 -111.85
CA GLU A 524 31.25 -147.03 -112.46
C GLU A 524 30.07 -146.31 -111.77
N GLU A 525 29.05 -147.03 -111.32
CA GLU A 525 27.93 -146.41 -110.59
C GLU A 525 28.36 -145.84 -109.22
N ILE A 526 29.25 -146.54 -108.51
CA ILE A 526 29.75 -146.11 -107.19
C ILE A 526 30.67 -144.88 -107.32
N GLU A 527 31.49 -144.82 -108.36
CA GLU A 527 32.36 -143.68 -108.64
C GLU A 527 31.56 -142.37 -108.82
N SER A 528 30.47 -142.42 -109.60
CA SER A 528 29.59 -141.28 -109.84
C SER A 528 28.97 -140.72 -108.54
N GLN A 529 28.52 -141.59 -107.62
CA GLN A 529 27.95 -141.15 -106.34
C GLN A 529 29.00 -140.53 -105.41
N THR A 530 30.22 -141.05 -105.41
CA THR A 530 31.30 -140.57 -104.53
C THR A 530 31.76 -139.16 -104.90
N VAL A 531 31.78 -138.82 -106.20
CA VAL A 531 32.08 -137.46 -106.68
C VAL A 531 31.01 -136.46 -106.25
N LEU A 532 29.74 -136.86 -106.22
CA LEU A 532 28.64 -136.02 -105.78
C LEU A 532 28.74 -135.67 -104.28
N VAL A 533 29.12 -136.64 -103.44
CA VAL A 533 29.31 -136.43 -101.99
C VAL A 533 30.49 -135.50 -101.73
N ARG A 534 31.60 -135.65 -102.46
CA ARG A 534 32.77 -134.76 -102.36
C ARG A 534 32.43 -133.30 -102.67
N CYS A 535 31.65 -133.06 -103.73
CA CYS A 535 31.31 -131.69 -104.14
C CYS A 535 30.41 -130.97 -103.13
N ARG A 536 29.57 -131.70 -102.37
CA ARG A 536 28.74 -131.13 -101.31
C ARG A 536 29.54 -130.78 -100.05
N ALA A 537 30.57 -131.56 -99.71
CA ALA A 537 31.42 -131.29 -98.55
C ALA A 537 32.24 -129.99 -98.71
N SER A 538 32.91 -129.77 -99.85
CA SER A 538 33.72 -128.56 -100.09
C SER A 538 32.89 -127.26 -100.18
N CYS A 539 31.64 -127.32 -100.63
CA CYS A 539 30.80 -126.12 -100.73
C CYS A 539 30.32 -125.62 -99.34
N SER A 540 30.28 -126.50 -98.34
CA SER A 540 29.89 -126.15 -96.96
C SER A 540 31.01 -125.45 -96.19
N THR A 541 32.28 -125.72 -96.51
CA THR A 541 33.44 -125.18 -95.79
C THR A 541 33.82 -123.76 -96.25
N ALA A 542 33.37 -123.33 -97.44
CA ALA A 542 33.66 -122.00 -97.98
C ALA A 542 32.66 -120.90 -97.55
N ALA A 543 31.61 -121.26 -96.81
CA ALA A 543 30.53 -120.36 -96.40
C ALA A 543 30.50 -120.06 -94.88
N SER A 544 31.50 -120.52 -94.13
CA SER A 544 31.76 -120.16 -92.72
C SER A 544 33.00 -119.29 -92.66
#